data_AF-A0AAU2PU30-F1
#
_entry.id   AF-A0AAU2PU30-F1
#
_cell.length_a   1.000
_cell.length_b   1.000
_cell.length_c   1.000
_cell.angle_alpha   90.00
_cell.angle_beta   90.00
_cell.angle_gamma   90.00
#
_symmetry.space_group_name_H-M   'P 1'
#
loop_
_entity.id
_entity.type
_entity.pdbx_description
1 polymer ?
#
loop_
_entity_poly.entity_id
_entity_poly.type
_entity_poly.pdbx_seq_one_letter_code
_entity_poly.pdbx_strand_id
1 'polypeptide(L)'
;MGWRHRDWYLDPAFVPELFDAYGNIGPTLWWNGRIAGGWAQCPDGGIVTNALTPEGRTREARTAAAMEAGRMAAFLGDIRIRPSMRTPLERRLSAT
;
A
#
# COMPACT_ATOMS: atom_id res chain seq x y z
N MET A 1 14.80 7.21 -0.19
CA MET A 1 15.21 5.78 -0.18
C MET A 1 14.80 5.15 -1.52
N GLY A 2 15.66 5.19 -2.55
CA GLY A 2 15.32 4.85 -3.94
C GLY A 2 15.10 3.37 -4.26
N TRP A 3 14.42 3.09 -5.37
CA TRP A 3 13.98 1.75 -5.82
C TRP A 3 15.06 0.87 -6.47
N ARG A 4 16.25 1.42 -6.78
CA ARG A 4 17.33 0.69 -7.47
C ARG A 4 17.69 -0.61 -6.73
N HIS A 5 17.77 -1.71 -7.48
CA HIS A 5 18.11 -3.07 -7.02
C HIS A 5 17.08 -3.71 -6.06
N ARG A 6 15.80 -3.30 -6.11
CA ARG A 6 14.73 -3.87 -5.27
C ARG A 6 13.84 -4.88 -5.99
N ASP A 7 14.23 -5.30 -7.18
CA ASP A 7 13.43 -6.17 -8.07
C ASP A 7 13.10 -7.54 -7.42
N TRP A 8 13.91 -7.93 -6.44
CA TRP A 8 13.66 -9.09 -5.59
C TRP A 8 12.38 -8.97 -4.76
N TYR A 9 12.02 -7.77 -4.32
CA TYR A 9 10.83 -7.52 -3.50
C TYR A 9 9.69 -6.88 -4.29
N LEU A 10 10.01 -6.19 -5.38
CA LEU A 10 9.11 -5.32 -6.13
C LEU A 10 9.17 -5.65 -7.61
N ASP A 11 8.03 -5.86 -8.24
CA ASP A 11 7.99 -5.84 -9.70
C ASP A 11 8.30 -4.41 -10.21
N PRO A 12 9.34 -4.22 -11.05
CA PRO A 12 9.67 -2.91 -11.61
C PRO A 12 8.49 -2.20 -12.29
N ALA A 13 7.51 -2.95 -12.81
CA ALA A 13 6.30 -2.40 -13.42
C ALA A 13 5.44 -1.57 -12.45
N PHE A 14 5.58 -1.77 -11.13
CA PHE A 14 4.82 -1.03 -10.13
C PHE A 14 5.57 0.16 -9.53
N VAL A 15 6.81 0.42 -9.95
CA VAL A 15 7.55 1.62 -9.54
C VAL A 15 6.75 2.90 -9.82
N PRO A 16 6.12 3.10 -11.00
CA PRO A 16 5.34 4.31 -11.28
C PRO A 16 4.12 4.50 -10.37
N GLU A 17 3.64 3.43 -9.73
CA GLU A 17 2.47 3.46 -8.84
C GLU A 17 2.87 3.69 -7.37
N LEU A 18 4.00 3.10 -6.97
CA LEU A 18 4.39 2.98 -5.57
C LEU A 18 5.46 3.98 -5.14
N PHE A 19 6.05 4.74 -6.07
CA PHE A 19 7.07 5.74 -5.77
C PHE A 19 6.64 7.14 -6.21
N ASP A 20 7.09 8.15 -5.48
CA ASP A 20 6.99 9.55 -5.90
C ASP A 20 8.11 9.93 -6.89
N ALA A 21 8.06 11.17 -7.39
CA ALA A 21 9.06 11.69 -8.33
C ALA A 21 10.49 11.78 -7.75
N TYR A 22 10.64 11.74 -6.43
CA TYR A 22 11.92 11.77 -5.73
C TYR A 22 12.41 10.37 -5.31
N GLY A 23 11.67 9.32 -5.70
CA GLY A 23 12.01 7.93 -5.41
C GLY A 23 11.70 7.50 -3.98
N ASN A 24 10.75 8.15 -3.30
CA ASN A 24 10.23 7.70 -2.01
C ASN A 24 9.04 6.78 -2.21
N ILE A 25 9.04 5.68 -1.44
CA ILE A 25 7.97 4.69 -1.52
C ILE A 25 6.80 5.09 -0.62
N GLY A 26 5.58 4.86 -1.12
CA GLY A 26 4.36 5.01 -0.35
C GLY A 26 4.09 3.81 0.55
N PRO A 27 2.96 3.79 1.26
CA PRO A 27 2.57 2.65 2.09
C PRO A 27 2.31 1.40 1.23
N THR A 28 3.02 0.32 1.54
CA THR A 28 3.04 -0.92 0.74
C THR A 28 2.24 -2.04 1.38
N LEU A 29 1.52 -2.81 0.56
CA LEU A 29 0.93 -4.10 0.92
C LEU A 29 1.94 -5.21 0.60
N TRP A 30 2.19 -6.10 1.56
CA TRP A 30 3.13 -7.22 1.42
C TRP A 30 2.40 -8.57 1.43
N TRP A 31 2.86 -9.49 0.60
CA TRP A 31 2.39 -10.87 0.55
C TRP A 31 3.55 -11.81 0.25
N ASN A 32 3.75 -12.84 1.08
CA ASN A 32 4.82 -13.84 0.93
C ASN A 32 6.21 -13.24 0.65
N GLY A 33 6.57 -12.19 1.40
CA GLY A 33 7.89 -11.55 1.30
C GLY A 33 8.07 -10.63 0.09
N ARG A 34 7.02 -10.37 -0.69
CA ARG A 34 7.05 -9.44 -1.83
C ARG A 34 6.02 -8.33 -1.66
N ILE A 35 6.30 -7.18 -2.27
CA ILE A 35 5.34 -6.08 -2.40
C ILE A 35 4.27 -6.51 -3.40
N ALA A 36 3.05 -6.61 -2.91
CA ALA A 36 1.88 -7.02 -3.67
C ALA A 36 1.01 -5.84 -4.12
N GLY A 37 1.21 -4.65 -3.55
CA GLY A 37 0.45 -3.45 -3.85
C GLY A 37 0.69 -2.34 -2.81
N GLY A 38 -0.35 -1.57 -2.50
CA GLY A 38 -0.27 -0.47 -1.54
C GLY A 38 -1.54 -0.31 -0.71
N TRP A 39 -1.46 0.57 0.28
CA TRP A 39 -2.59 0.93 1.15
C TRP A 39 -2.62 2.43 1.43
N ALA A 40 -3.76 2.92 1.87
CA ALA A 40 -3.93 4.28 2.37
C ALA A 40 -4.95 4.32 3.50
N GLN A 41 -4.92 5.39 4.28
CA GLN A 41 -5.99 5.71 5.22
C GLN A 41 -6.98 6.67 4.55
N CYS A 42 -8.26 6.31 4.56
CA CYS A 42 -9.36 7.16 4.12
C CYS A 42 -9.64 8.28 5.13
N PRO A 43 -10.32 9.37 4.73
CA PRO A 43 -10.64 10.48 5.62
C PRO A 43 -11.46 10.06 6.86
N ASP A 44 -12.32 9.04 6.69
CA ASP A 44 -13.12 8.46 7.77
C ASP A 44 -12.30 7.63 8.78
N GLY A 45 -11.04 7.33 8.47
CA GLY A 45 -10.12 6.53 9.28
C GLY A 45 -9.97 5.08 8.84
N GLY A 46 -10.79 4.63 7.89
CA GLY A 46 -10.69 3.30 7.31
C GLY A 46 -9.36 3.08 6.60
N ILE A 47 -8.88 1.83 6.63
CA ILE A 47 -7.71 1.43 5.85
C ILE A 47 -8.18 0.73 4.58
N VAL A 48 -7.76 1.26 3.44
CA VAL A 48 -8.02 0.67 2.12
C VAL A 48 -6.74 0.10 1.55
N THR A 49 -6.85 -1.07 0.92
CA THR A 49 -5.73 -1.79 0.30
C THR A 49 -6.03 -2.05 -1.16
N ASN A 50 -5.03 -1.97 -2.03
CA ASN A 50 -5.15 -2.36 -3.43
C ASN A 50 -3.97 -3.20 -3.88
N ALA A 51 -4.27 -4.42 -4.35
CA ALA A 51 -3.29 -5.35 -4.89
C ALA A 51 -3.03 -5.10 -6.38
N LEU A 52 -1.74 -4.98 -6.72
CA LEU A 52 -1.24 -4.79 -8.08
C LEU A 52 -0.76 -6.10 -8.71
N THR A 53 -0.36 -7.08 -7.90
CA THR A 53 0.11 -8.40 -8.33
C THR A 53 -1.03 -9.43 -8.45
N PRO A 54 -0.92 -10.44 -9.32
CA PRO A 54 -1.82 -11.60 -9.32
C PRO A 54 -1.88 -12.31 -7.97
N GLU A 55 -0.75 -12.50 -7.30
CA GLU A 55 -0.64 -13.21 -6.01
C GLU A 55 -1.37 -12.44 -4.90
N GLY A 56 -1.25 -11.11 -4.89
CA GLY A 56 -1.99 -10.24 -3.97
C GLY A 56 -3.49 -10.17 -4.23
N ARG A 57 -3.95 -10.57 -5.43
CA ARG A 57 -5.38 -10.59 -5.80
C ARG A 57 -6.07 -11.91 -5.48
N THR A 58 -5.32 -12.93 -5.05
CA THR A 58 -5.90 -14.19 -4.59
C THR A 58 -6.88 -13.96 -3.44
N ARG A 59 -7.87 -14.85 -3.31
CA ARG A 59 -8.89 -14.74 -2.24
C ARG A 59 -8.26 -14.75 -0.85
N GLU A 60 -7.22 -15.56 -0.67
CA GLU A 60 -6.49 -15.68 0.59
C GLU A 60 -5.78 -14.36 0.93
N ALA A 61 -4.97 -13.82 0.00
CA ALA A 61 -4.27 -12.56 0.20
C ALA A 61 -5.23 -11.41 0.49
N ARG A 62 -6.36 -11.33 -0.23
CA ARG A 62 -7.39 -10.30 -0.01
C ARG A 62 -8.05 -10.42 1.36
N THR A 63 -8.34 -11.64 1.80
CA THR A 63 -8.91 -11.89 3.15
C THR A 63 -7.93 -11.46 4.22
N ALA A 64 -6.65 -11.87 4.10
CA ALA A 64 -5.61 -11.50 5.04
C ALA A 64 -5.36 -9.98 5.08
N ALA A 65 -5.33 -9.33 3.92
CA ALA A 65 -5.19 -7.88 3.80
C ALA A 65 -6.36 -7.14 4.44
N ALA A 66 -7.60 -7.60 4.26
CA ALA A 66 -8.78 -7.00 4.87
C ALA A 66 -8.77 -7.15 6.41
N MET A 67 -8.35 -8.30 6.92
CA MET A 67 -8.18 -8.51 8.36
C MET A 67 -7.12 -7.57 8.95
N GLU A 68 -5.99 -7.41 8.27
CA GLU A 68 -4.93 -6.49 8.73
C GLU A 68 -5.36 -5.02 8.61
N ALA A 69 -6.07 -4.66 7.54
CA ALA A 69 -6.64 -3.33 7.39
C ALA A 69 -7.57 -2.98 8.57
N GLY A 70 -8.43 -3.92 8.99
CA GLY A 70 -9.29 -3.76 10.16
C GLY A 70 -8.50 -3.62 11.47
N ARG A 71 -7.46 -4.44 11.67
CA ARG A 71 -6.58 -4.33 12.85
C ARG A 71 -5.84 -2.99 12.89
N MET A 72 -5.32 -2.54 11.76
CA MET A 72 -4.61 -1.26 11.67
C MET A 72 -5.56 -0.07 11.86
N ALA A 73 -6.78 -0.11 11.32
CA ALA A 73 -7.79 0.92 11.56
C ALA A 73 -8.13 1.02 13.06
N ALA A 74 -8.36 -0.12 13.72
CA ALA A 74 -8.63 -0.18 15.16
C ALA A 74 -7.45 0.33 16.00
N PHE A 75 -6.21 -0.02 15.61
CA PHE A 75 -5.00 0.43 16.27
C PHE A 75 -4.80 1.96 16.18
N LEU A 76 -5.11 2.55 15.02
CA LEU A 76 -4.98 3.99 14.81
C LEU A 76 -6.12 4.79 15.49
N GLY A 77 -7.31 4.22 15.60
CA GLY A 77 -8.46 4.89 16.20
C GLY A 77 -8.77 6.24 15.53
N ASP A 78 -8.73 7.32 16.30
CA ASP A 78 -8.99 8.68 15.81
C ASP A 78 -7.78 9.35 15.12
N ILE A 79 -6.62 8.69 15.12
CA ILE A 79 -5.42 9.21 14.44
C ILE A 79 -5.65 9.21 12.93
N ARG A 80 -5.30 10.33 12.29
CA ARG A 80 -5.32 10.49 10.83
C ARG A 80 -3.92 10.81 10.32
N ILE A 81 -3.31 9.82 9.68
CA ILE A 81 -1.97 9.93 9.09
C ILE A 81 -2.09 10.73 7.79
N ARG A 82 -1.31 11.81 7.68
CA ARG A 82 -1.14 12.56 6.42
C ARG A 82 0.28 12.35 5.90
N PRO A 83 0.48 11.49 4.89
CA PRO A 83 1.80 11.31 4.30
C PRO A 83 2.29 12.60 3.66
N SER A 84 3.49 13.04 4.04
CA SER A 84 4.16 14.19 3.42
C SER A 84 4.61 13.88 1.98
N MET A 85 4.86 12.61 1.68
CA MET A 85 5.24 12.11 0.37
C MET A 85 4.17 11.15 -0.12
N ARG A 86 3.43 11.58 -1.13
CA ARG A 86 2.24 10.89 -1.63
C ARG A 86 2.51 10.28 -2.99
N THR A 87 2.34 8.97 -3.10
CA THR A 87 2.56 8.23 -4.35
C THR A 87 1.26 8.11 -5.16
N PRO A 88 1.32 7.83 -6.47
CA PRO A 88 0.11 7.77 -7.30
C PRO A 88 -0.95 6.81 -6.77
N LEU A 89 -0.56 5.60 -6.33
CA LEU A 89 -1.50 4.65 -5.77
C LEU A 89 -2.11 5.15 -4.46
N GLU A 90 -1.29 5.65 -3.53
CA GLU A 90 -1.77 6.16 -2.24
C GLU A 90 -2.78 7.30 -2.43
N ARG A 91 -2.54 8.21 -3.39
CA ARG A 91 -3.47 9.29 -3.73
C ARG A 91 -4.82 8.80 -4.21
N ARG A 92 -4.84 7.80 -5.09
CA ARG A 92 -6.10 7.21 -5.57
C ARG A 92 -6.88 6.57 -4.43
N LEU A 93 -6.18 5.88 -3.53
CA LEU A 93 -6.81 5.15 -2.43
C LEU A 93 -7.38 6.08 -1.36
N SER A 94 -6.62 7.09 -0.92
CA SER A 94 -7.09 7.99 0.14
C SER A 94 -8.20 8.95 -0.30
N ALA A 95 -8.50 9.02 -1.61
CA ALA A 95 -9.57 9.85 -2.16
C ALA A 95 -10.94 9.15 -2.14
N THR A 96 -10.96 7.87 -1.73
CA THR A 96 -12.19 7.08 -1.50
C THR A 96 -12.72 7.38 -0.11
#